data_AF-A0A0C9Y4K8-F1
#
_entry.id   AF-A0A0C9Y4K8-F1
#
_cell.length_a   1.000
_cell.length_b   1.000
_cell.length_c   1.000
_cell.angle_alpha   90.00
_cell.angle_beta   90.00
_cell.angle_gamma   90.00
#
_symmetry.space_group_name_H-M   'P 1'
#
loop_
_entity.id
_entity.type
_entity.pdbx_description
1 polymer ?
#
loop_
_entity_poly.entity_id
_entity_poly.type
_entity_poly.pdbx_seq_one_letter_code
_entity_poly.pdbx_strand_id
1 'polypeptide(L)'
;FLKDGFDEEGCTNNLAHLALSALIIEFFYTGTNTIANLFPEVFQSEVPCAAVALTTTAIKVALDEVIVEGKDVTFKHDVYVDVYADILGLMSKCHTSSIHCAKTKACHVQWAKIGR
;
A
#
# COMPACT_ATOMS: atom_id res chain seq x y z
N PHE A 1 -4.46 0.33 11.20
CA PHE A 1 -4.77 -0.40 9.95
C PHE A 1 -3.51 -0.79 9.17
N LEU A 2 -2.51 0.08 9.05
CA LEU A 2 -1.27 -0.24 8.32
C LEU A 2 -0.17 -0.91 9.14
N LYS A 3 -0.37 -1.06 10.45
CA LYS A 3 0.59 -1.70 11.35
C LYS A 3 0.13 -3.13 11.56
N ASP A 4 1.02 -4.08 11.31
CA ASP A 4 0.80 -5.50 11.59
C ASP A 4 1.50 -5.90 12.91
N GLY A 5 1.21 -5.14 13.97
CA GLY A 5 1.85 -5.33 15.27
C GLY A 5 3.35 -4.99 15.29
N PHE A 6 4.08 -5.70 16.16
CA PHE A 6 5.52 -5.60 16.38
C PHE A 6 6.18 -6.96 16.08
N ASP A 7 7.43 -6.96 15.65
CA ASP A 7 8.24 -8.18 15.56
C ASP A 7 8.78 -8.62 16.94
N GLU A 8 9.52 -9.72 16.94
CA GLU A 8 10.13 -10.31 18.15
C GLU A 8 11.13 -9.35 18.82
N GLU A 9 11.72 -8.44 18.04
CA GLU A 9 12.64 -7.40 18.47
C GLU A 9 11.93 -6.11 18.92
N GLY A 10 10.60 -6.07 18.92
CA GLY A 10 9.80 -4.92 19.35
C GLY A 10 9.73 -3.77 18.33
N CYS A 11 10.11 -4.02 17.07
CA CYS A 11 10.02 -3.07 15.97
C CYS A 11 8.67 -3.19 15.23
N THR A 12 8.03 -2.06 14.93
CA THR A 12 6.73 -2.05 14.24
C THR A 12 6.80 -2.66 12.83
N ASN A 13 5.78 -3.45 12.47
CA ASN A 13 5.55 -3.94 11.11
C ASN A 13 4.75 -2.93 10.29
N ASN A 14 5.42 -1.86 9.85
CA ASN A 14 4.78 -0.80 9.06
C ASN A 14 4.44 -1.30 7.65
N LEU A 15 3.22 -1.01 7.20
CA LEU A 15 2.68 -1.35 5.88
C LEU A 15 2.62 -2.86 5.60
N ALA A 16 2.72 -3.72 6.62
CA ALA A 16 2.78 -5.17 6.41
C ALA A 16 1.42 -5.88 6.50
N HIS A 17 0.33 -5.14 6.77
CA HIS A 17 -0.98 -5.73 7.01
C HIS A 17 -1.49 -6.50 5.78
N LEU A 18 -1.95 -7.74 5.98
CA LEU A 18 -2.35 -8.65 4.89
C LEU A 18 -3.44 -8.10 3.96
N ALA A 19 -4.37 -7.30 4.48
CA ALA A 19 -5.38 -6.65 3.65
C ALA A 19 -4.77 -5.68 2.62
N LEU A 20 -3.68 -4.99 2.98
CA LEU A 20 -2.98 -4.09 2.05
C LEU A 20 -2.33 -4.89 0.93
N SER A 21 -1.65 -6.00 1.26
CA SER A 21 -1.02 -6.85 0.24
C SER A 21 -2.04 -7.45 -0.72
N ALA A 22 -3.18 -7.92 -0.20
CA ALA A 22 -4.24 -8.51 -1.02
C ALA A 22 -4.80 -7.48 -2.02
N LEU A 23 -5.07 -6.26 -1.56
CA LEU A 23 -5.58 -5.19 -2.42
C LEU A 23 -4.54 -4.70 -3.44
N ILE A 24 -3.26 -4.68 -3.10
CA ILE A 24 -2.19 -4.36 -4.05
C ILE A 24 -2.16 -5.39 -5.19
N ILE A 25 -2.21 -6.68 -4.85
CA ILE A 25 -2.23 -7.75 -5.85
C ILE A 25 -3.47 -7.59 -6.73
N GLU A 26 -4.63 -7.41 -6.11
CA GLU A 26 -5.90 -7.29 -6.84
C GLU A 26 -5.95 -6.09 -7.77
N PHE A 27 -5.46 -4.92 -7.34
CA PHE A 27 -5.51 -3.70 -8.15
C PHE A 27 -4.50 -3.68 -9.29
N PHE A 28 -3.29 -4.19 -9.05
CA PHE A 28 -2.18 -3.97 -9.97
C PHE A 28 -1.73 -5.22 -10.74
N TYR A 29 -2.10 -6.41 -10.28
CA TYR A 29 -1.57 -7.68 -10.80
C TYR A 29 -2.65 -8.70 -11.20
N THR A 30 -3.89 -8.61 -10.71
CA THR A 30 -4.99 -9.53 -11.10
C THR A 30 -5.69 -9.08 -12.39
N GLY A 31 -5.74 -9.96 -13.40
CA GLY A 31 -6.49 -9.75 -14.65
C GLY A 31 -5.63 -9.80 -15.93
N THR A 32 -6.25 -9.60 -17.09
CA THR A 32 -5.57 -9.72 -18.40
C THR A 32 -4.81 -8.47 -18.83
N ASN A 33 -5.31 -7.27 -18.47
CA ASN A 33 -4.71 -5.97 -18.82
C ASN A 33 -4.29 -5.20 -17.55
N THR A 34 -3.52 -5.85 -16.69
CA THR A 34 -3.11 -5.27 -15.41
C THR A 34 -2.09 -4.15 -15.58
N ILE A 35 -2.06 -3.21 -14.64
CA ILE A 35 -1.07 -2.13 -14.65
C ILE A 35 0.36 -2.70 -14.62
N ALA A 36 0.60 -3.78 -13.87
CA ALA A 36 1.90 -4.44 -13.83
C ALA A 36 2.31 -5.03 -15.20
N ASN A 37 1.36 -5.52 -16.01
CA ASN A 37 1.64 -5.99 -17.36
C ASN A 37 1.85 -4.85 -18.35
N LEU A 38 1.19 -3.71 -18.14
CA LEU A 38 1.35 -2.51 -18.97
C LEU A 38 2.67 -1.79 -18.72
N PHE A 39 3.19 -1.85 -17.48
CA PHE A 39 4.41 -1.19 -17.04
C PHE A 39 5.34 -2.17 -16.31
N PRO A 40 5.82 -3.24 -16.97
CA PRO A 40 6.62 -4.28 -16.33
C PRO A 40 7.90 -3.71 -15.74
N GLU A 41 8.55 -2.74 -16.40
CA GLU A 41 9.75 -2.09 -15.89
C GLU A 41 9.56 -1.39 -14.54
N VAL A 42 8.32 -1.01 -14.21
CA VAL A 42 7.96 -0.35 -12.96
C VAL A 42 7.54 -1.35 -11.87
N PHE A 43 6.86 -2.45 -12.24
CA PHE A 43 6.22 -3.37 -11.29
C PHE A 43 6.92 -4.75 -11.18
N GLN A 44 7.94 -5.02 -11.98
CA GLN A 44 8.58 -6.34 -12.06
C GLN A 44 9.40 -6.68 -10.81
N SER A 45 10.19 -5.76 -10.27
CA SER A 45 11.11 -6.08 -9.16
C SER A 45 10.42 -5.94 -7.80
N GLU A 46 9.65 -4.89 -7.63
CA GLU A 46 8.98 -4.52 -6.38
C GLU A 46 7.74 -3.67 -6.69
N VAL A 47 6.78 -3.67 -5.77
CA VAL A 47 5.62 -2.77 -5.87
C VAL A 47 6.09 -1.33 -5.67
N PRO A 48 5.72 -0.37 -6.55
CA PRO A 48 6.09 1.03 -6.37
C PRO A 48 5.47 1.64 -5.10
N CYS A 49 6.20 2.52 -4.43
CA CYS A 49 5.66 3.30 -3.30
C CYS A 49 4.36 4.02 -3.67
N ALA A 50 4.27 4.58 -4.88
CA ALA A 50 3.06 5.23 -5.37
C ALA A 50 1.84 4.28 -5.40
N ALA A 51 2.02 3.02 -5.77
CA ALA A 51 0.97 2.01 -5.78
C ALA A 51 0.52 1.67 -4.34
N VAL A 52 1.46 1.52 -3.41
CA VAL A 52 1.17 1.30 -1.99
C VAL A 52 0.40 2.47 -1.38
N ALA A 53 0.82 3.70 -1.68
CA ALA A 53 0.13 4.90 -1.21
C ALA A 53 -1.30 5.00 -1.78
N LEU A 54 -1.48 4.68 -3.06
CA LEU A 54 -2.81 4.67 -3.69
C LEU A 54 -3.73 3.63 -3.06
N THR A 55 -3.29 2.38 -2.90
CA THR A 55 -4.10 1.34 -2.25
C THR A 55 -4.43 1.70 -0.81
N THR A 56 -3.46 2.23 -0.06
CA THR A 56 -3.68 2.68 1.31
C THR A 56 -4.73 3.80 1.38
N THR A 57 -4.68 4.73 0.43
CA THR A 57 -5.67 5.81 0.30
C THR A 57 -7.05 5.25 0.00
N ALA A 58 -7.16 4.28 -0.93
CA ALA A 58 -8.42 3.61 -1.23
C ALA A 58 -9.01 2.88 -0.01
N ILE A 59 -8.18 2.24 0.83
CA ILE A 59 -8.63 1.66 2.11
C ILE A 59 -9.21 2.73 3.02
N LYS A 60 -8.56 3.90 3.13
CA LYS A 60 -9.07 5.01 3.95
C LYS A 60 -10.43 5.49 3.45
N VAL A 61 -10.61 5.62 2.14
CA VAL A 61 -11.89 6.01 1.53
C VAL A 61 -12.99 5.03 1.90
N ALA A 62 -12.74 3.72 1.75
CA ALA A 62 -13.70 2.67 2.12
C ALA A 62 -14.03 2.67 3.62
N LEU A 63 -13.05 2.97 4.49
CA LEU A 63 -13.31 3.14 5.93
C LEU A 63 -14.18 4.36 6.22
N ASP A 64 -14.00 5.45 5.47
CA ASP A 64 -14.82 6.66 5.62
C ASP A 64 -16.27 6.40 5.17
N GLU A 65 -16.49 5.59 4.12
CA GLU A 65 -17.83 5.11 3.70
C GLU A 65 -18.56 4.35 4.81
N VAL A 66 -17.84 3.45 5.50
CA VAL A 66 -18.40 2.68 6.62
C VAL A 66 -18.81 3.60 7.76
N ILE A 67 -18.02 4.63 8.06
CA ILE A 67 -18.29 5.58 9.15
C ILE A 67 -19.53 6.44 8.85
N VAL A 68 -19.80 6.78 7.59
CA VAL A 68 -20.98 7.57 7.19
C VAL A 68 -22.24 6.73 6.95
N GLU A 69 -22.32 5.55 7.55
CA GLU A 69 -23.44 4.59 7.48
C GLU A 69 -23.75 4.12 6.04
N GLY A 70 -22.72 3.94 5.21
CA GLY A 70 -22.88 3.35 3.87
C GLY A 70 -23.49 4.30 2.84
N LYS A 71 -23.42 5.61 3.07
CA LYS A 71 -23.62 6.58 1.98
C LYS A 71 -22.38 6.57 1.08
N ASP A 72 -22.59 6.44 -0.22
CA ASP A 72 -21.51 6.47 -1.22
C ASP A 72 -20.57 7.66 -0.97
N VAL A 73 -19.29 7.38 -0.73
CA VAL A 73 -18.26 8.41 -0.69
C VAL A 73 -17.55 8.37 -2.02
N THR A 74 -17.84 9.35 -2.88
CA THR A 74 -17.09 9.48 -4.12
C THR A 74 -15.62 9.75 -3.79
N PHE A 75 -14.72 8.93 -4.34
CA PHE A 75 -13.29 9.24 -4.31
C PHE A 75 -13.04 10.58 -4.99
N LYS A 76 -12.52 11.54 -4.23
CA LYS A 76 -12.22 12.90 -4.70
C LYS A 76 -10.78 13.24 -4.37
N HIS A 77 -10.04 13.64 -5.40
CA HIS A 77 -8.61 13.93 -5.27
C HIS A 77 -8.34 15.00 -4.20
N ASP A 78 -9.06 16.11 -4.23
CA ASP A 78 -8.94 17.22 -3.27
C ASP A 78 -9.21 16.83 -1.81
N VAL A 79 -9.96 15.75 -1.58
CA VAL A 79 -10.24 15.23 -0.23
C VAL A 79 -9.15 14.29 0.27
N TYR A 80 -8.57 13.46 -0.61
CA TYR A 80 -7.68 12.37 -0.23
C TYR A 80 -6.22 12.55 -0.64
N VAL A 81 -5.87 13.64 -1.32
CA VAL A 81 -4.48 13.94 -1.72
C VAL A 81 -3.55 14.04 -0.52
N ASP A 82 -4.02 14.61 0.59
CA ASP A 82 -3.22 14.72 1.82
C ASP A 82 -2.95 13.34 2.43
N VAL A 83 -3.93 12.43 2.40
CA VAL A 83 -3.74 11.05 2.84
C VAL A 83 -2.69 10.35 1.97
N TYR A 84 -2.78 10.49 0.66
CA TYR A 84 -1.79 9.92 -0.25
C TYR A 84 -0.37 10.45 0.03
N ALA A 85 -0.23 11.78 0.18
CA ALA A 85 1.04 12.43 0.48
C ALA A 85 1.60 11.99 1.85
N ASP A 86 0.75 11.86 2.87
CA ASP A 86 1.14 11.40 4.20
C ASP A 86 1.68 9.97 4.18
N ILE A 87 1.10 9.08 3.36
CA ILE A 87 1.60 7.70 3.22
C ILE A 87 2.96 7.66 2.52
N LEU A 88 3.18 8.49 1.49
CA LEU A 88 4.51 8.66 0.90
C LEU A 88 5.52 9.21 1.92
N GLY A 89 5.09 10.17 2.75
CA GLY A 89 5.89 10.69 3.85
C GLY A 89 6.24 9.62 4.89
N LEU A 90 5.29 8.74 5.22
CA LEU A 90 5.52 7.59 6.11
C LEU A 90 6.55 6.62 5.54
N MET A 91 6.44 6.24 4.26
CA MET A 91 7.45 5.37 3.62
C MET A 91 8.82 6.03 3.58
N SER A 92 8.88 7.33 3.32
CA SER A 92 10.13 8.10 3.36
C SER A 92 10.77 8.06 4.75
N LYS A 93 9.97 8.14 5.83
CA LYS A 93 10.45 7.94 7.21
C LYS A 93 10.91 6.50 7.48
N CYS A 94 10.24 5.49 6.91
CA CYS A 94 10.73 4.10 7.01
C CYS A 94 12.13 3.96 6.39
N HIS A 95 12.40 4.65 5.28
CA HIS A 95 13.71 4.62 4.62
C HIS A 95 14.84 5.27 5.43
N THR A 96 14.55 6.09 6.44
CA THR A 96 15.59 6.64 7.33
C THR A 96 16.06 5.65 8.40
N SER A 97 15.40 4.50 8.55
CA SER A 97 15.80 3.41 9.46
C SER A 97 16.17 2.18 8.64
N SER A 98 17.36 1.62 8.84
CA SER A 98 17.82 0.43 8.11
C SER A 98 16.89 -0.76 8.30
N ILE A 99 16.38 -0.96 9.52
CA ILE A 99 15.45 -2.05 9.86
C ILE A 99 14.12 -1.85 9.12
N HIS A 100 13.50 -0.68 9.24
CA HIS A 100 12.21 -0.44 8.59
C HIS A 100 12.32 -0.39 7.07
N CYS A 101 13.40 0.17 6.53
CA CYS A 101 13.69 0.14 5.10
C CYS A 101 13.76 -1.30 4.57
N ALA A 102 14.49 -2.18 5.27
CA ALA A 102 14.60 -3.58 4.88
C ALA A 102 13.25 -4.31 4.92
N LYS A 103 12.47 -4.10 5.98
CA LYS A 103 11.14 -4.72 6.15
C LYS A 103 10.16 -4.25 5.08
N THR A 104 10.05 -2.94 4.85
CA THR A 104 9.15 -2.38 3.83
C THR A 104 9.56 -2.85 2.44
N LYS A 105 10.86 -2.86 2.12
CA LYS A 105 11.35 -3.39 0.84
C LYS A 105 11.02 -4.87 0.66
N ALA A 106 11.22 -5.69 1.69
CA ALA A 106 10.90 -7.10 1.65
C ALA A 106 9.42 -7.34 1.33
N CYS A 107 8.51 -6.56 1.96
CA CYS A 107 7.09 -6.59 1.64
C CYS A 107 6.81 -6.27 0.16
N HIS A 108 7.36 -5.16 -0.36
CA HIS A 108 7.11 -4.73 -1.73
C HIS A 108 7.61 -5.76 -2.77
N VAL A 109 8.78 -6.35 -2.54
CA VAL A 109 9.33 -7.42 -3.40
C VAL A 109 8.45 -8.67 -3.31
N GLN A 110 8.03 -9.05 -2.10
CA GLN A 110 7.18 -10.22 -1.89
C GLN A 110 5.83 -10.05 -2.61
N TRP A 111 5.20 -8.89 -2.54
CA TRP A 111 3.92 -8.64 -3.22
C TRP A 111 4.05 -8.68 -4.73
N ALA A 112 5.10 -8.08 -5.31
CA ALA A 112 5.39 -8.18 -6.75
C ALA A 112 5.71 -9.61 -7.19
N LYS A 113 6.28 -10.44 -6.31
CA LYS A 113 6.49 -11.86 -6.57
C LYS A 113 5.18 -12.66 -6.53
N ILE A 114 4.29 -12.38 -5.58
CA ILE A 114 3.02 -13.09 -5.43
C ILE A 114 2.04 -12.72 -6.56
N GLY A 115 1.99 -11.45 -6.96
CA GLY A 115 1.05 -10.98 -7.98
C GLY A 115 1.35 -11.48 -9.40
N ARG A 116 2.56 -11.96 -9.67
CA ARG A 116 2.91 -12.56 -10.97
C ARG A 116 2.63 -14.04 -11.00
#